data_AF-A0A2U3BEJ8-F1
#
_entry.id   AF-A0A2U3BEJ8-F1
#
_cell.length_a   1.000
_cell.length_b   1.000
_cell.length_c   1.000
_cell.angle_alpha   90.00
_cell.angle_beta   90.00
_cell.angle_gamma   90.00
#
_symmetry.space_group_name_H-M   'P 1'
#
loop_
_entity.id
_entity.type
_entity.pdbx_description
1 polymer ?
#
loop_
_entity_poly.entity_id
_entity_poly.type
_entity_poly.pdbx_seq_one_letter_code
_entity_poly.pdbx_strand_id
1 'polypeptide(L)' 'MKTVICNSAQSFLDMAENDFLKGMDVHCVFPTTDTVKKMIMHCQKRHNIGHVSFAETTMEVVSAL' A
#
# COMPACT_ATOMS: atom_id res chain seq x y z
N MET A 1 17.55 6.95 2.64
CA MET A 1 16.47 6.16 3.28
C MET A 1 16.01 5.10 2.29
N LYS A 2 15.62 3.91 2.76
CA LYS A 2 15.14 2.82 1.89
C LYS A 2 13.61 2.81 1.93
N THR A 3 12.97 2.75 0.78
CA THR A 3 11.51 2.65 0.63
C THR A 3 11.14 1.22 0.22
N VAL A 4 10.14 0.64 0.86
CA VAL A 4 9.58 -0.67 0.47
C VAL A 4 8.55 -0.45 -0.63
N ILE A 5 8.65 -1.22 -1.70
CA ILE A 5 7.65 -1.21 -2.78
C ILE A 5 6.65 -2.33 -2.54
N CYS A 6 5.39 -1.97 -2.32
CA CYS A 6 4.29 -2.93 -2.22
C CYS A 6 3.53 -2.98 -3.55
N ASN A 7 3.47 -4.16 -4.15
CA ASN A 7 2.82 -4.40 -5.45
C ASN A 7 1.38 -4.93 -5.34
N SER A 8 0.87 -5.13 -4.12
CA SER A 8 -0.53 -5.48 -3.89
C SER A 8 -0.97 -5.03 -2.50
N ALA A 9 -2.29 -4.88 -2.30
CA ALA A 9 -2.85 -4.63 -0.97
C ALA A 9 -2.57 -5.79 -0.01
N GLN A 10 -2.59 -7.03 -0.51
CA GLN A 10 -2.31 -8.21 0.30
C GLN A 10 -0.87 -8.21 0.83
N SER A 11 0.12 -7.98 -0.03
CA SER A 11 1.52 -7.93 0.41
C SER A 11 1.79 -6.79 1.39
N PHE A 12 1.12 -5.65 1.23
CA PHE A 12 1.15 -4.58 2.23
C PHE A 12 0.65 -5.05 3.60
N LEU A 13 -0.52 -5.69 3.65
CA LEU A 13 -1.12 -6.16 4.90
C LEU A 13 -0.28 -7.25 5.56
N ASP A 14 0.18 -8.24 4.80
CA ASP A 14 0.99 -9.34 5.32
C ASP A 14 2.30 -8.82 5.93
N MET A 15 2.96 -7.88 5.26
CA MET A 15 4.19 -7.28 5.79
C MET A 15 3.93 -6.34 6.98
N ALA A 16 2.79 -5.65 7.03
CA ALA A 16 2.41 -4.83 8.18
C ALA A 16 2.14 -5.68 9.42
N GLU A 17 1.37 -6.77 9.29
CA GLU A 17 1.05 -7.67 10.40
C GLU A 17 2.28 -8.41 10.96
N ASN A 18 3.34 -8.57 10.16
CA ASN A 18 4.62 -9.14 10.60
C ASN A 18 5.63 -8.08 11.09
N ASP A 19 5.20 -6.86 11.40
CA ASP A 19 6.04 -5.72 11.84
C ASP A 19 7.14 -5.30 10.84
N PHE A 20 7.18 -5.86 9.63
CA PHE A 20 8.24 -5.59 8.65
C PHE A 20 8.25 -4.13 8.19
N LEU A 21 7.07 -3.50 8.11
CA LEU A 21 6.91 -2.12 7.64
C LEU A 21 7.08 -1.06 8.76
N LYS A 22 7.33 -1.48 10.00
CA LYS A 22 7.42 -0.56 11.14
C LYS A 22 8.57 0.44 10.97
N GLY A 23 8.23 1.72 10.98
CA GLY A 23 9.19 2.81 10.74
C GLY A 23 9.72 2.91 9.30
N MET A 24 9.19 2.11 8.36
CA MET A 24 9.61 2.14 6.96
C MET A 24 8.70 3.04 6.13
N ASP A 25 9.28 3.72 5.14
CA ASP A 25 8.50 4.36 4.09
C ASP A 25 8.07 3.31 3.06
N VAL A 26 6.84 3.42 2.57
CA VAL A 26 6.22 2.47 1.66
C VAL A 26 5.66 3.19 0.43
N HIS A 27 5.88 2.61 -0.74
CA HIS A 27 5.25 3.06 -1.98
C HIS A 27 4.42 1.93 -2.58
N CYS A 28 3.11 2.14 -2.67
CA CYS A 28 2.14 1.21 -3.21
C CYS A 28 2.00 1.39 -4.72
N VAL A 29 2.36 0.38 -5.50
CA VAL A 29 2.37 0.41 -6.98
C VAL A 29 1.24 -0.42 -7.60
N PHE A 30 0.11 -0.53 -6.91
CA PHE A 30 -1.09 -1.22 -7.37
C PHE A 30 -2.28 -0.25 -7.47
N PRO A 31 -3.28 -0.55 -8.31
CA PRO A 31 -4.49 0.25 -8.37
C PRO A 31 -5.18 0.31 -7.01
N THR A 32 -5.42 1.52 -6.51
CA THR A 32 -6.10 1.75 -5.24
C THR A 32 -7.34 2.60 -5.43
N THR A 33 -8.49 2.06 -5.00
CA THR A 33 -9.71 2.86 -4.78
C THR A 33 -9.58 3.66 -3.48
N ASP A 34 -10.43 4.65 -3.27
CA ASP A 34 -10.44 5.42 -2.02
C ASP A 34 -10.69 4.55 -0.79
N THR A 35 -11.48 3.49 -0.93
CA THR A 35 -11.71 2.51 0.13
C THR A 35 -10.41 1.78 0.50
N VAL A 36 -9.65 1.32 -0.49
CA VAL A 36 -8.36 0.66 -0.29
C VAL A 36 -7.34 1.63 0.33
N LYS A 37 -7.30 2.88 -0.13
CA LYS A 37 -6.45 3.92 0.48
C LYS A 37 -6.79 4.14 1.95
N LYS A 38 -8.08 4.28 2.30
CA LYS A 38 -8.50 4.45 3.71
C LYS A 38 -8.08 3.28 4.59
N MET A 39 -8.23 2.04 4.11
CA MET A 39 -7.76 0.84 4.82
C MET A 39 -6.24 0.88 5.03
N ILE A 40 -5.47 1.19 3.99
CA ILE A 40 -4.00 1.27 4.05
C ILE A 40 -3.56 2.35 5.06
N MET A 41 -4.19 3.53 5.04
CA MET A 41 -3.88 4.61 5.98
C MET A 41 -4.26 4.25 7.43
N HIS A 42 -5.32 3.46 7.64
CA HIS A 42 -5.65 2.93 8.97
C HIS A 42 -4.57 1.95 9.46
N CYS A 43 -4.15 1.04 8.58
CA CYS A 43 -3.10 0.06 8.85
C CYS A 43 -1.74 0.74 9.12
N GLN A 44 -1.40 1.79 8.37
CA GLN A 44 -0.22 2.63 8.57
C GLN A 44 -0.14 3.17 10.01
N LYS A 45 -1.23 3.77 10.50
CA LYS A 45 -1.29 4.31 11.86
C LYS A 45 -1.22 3.22 12.91
N ARG A 46 -1.88 2.08 12.68
CA ARG A 46 -1.92 0.96 13.64
C ARG A 46 -0.54 0.33 13.85
N HIS A 47 0.25 0.22 12.79
CA HIS A 47 1.55 -0.49 12.78
C HIS A 47 2.76 0.45 12.79
N ASN A 48 2.57 1.74 13.04
CA ASN A 48 3.63 2.76 13.04
C ASN A 48 4.50 2.71 11.77
N ILE A 49 3.86 2.53 10.61
CA ILE A 49 4.52 2.61 9.31
C ILE A 49 4.88 4.07 9.06
N GLY A 50 6.02 4.30 8.39
CA GLY A 50 6.47 5.64 7.99
C GLY A 50 5.57 6.26 6.93
N HIS A 51 6.12 7.01 5.99
CA HIS A 51 5.32 7.63 4.94
C HIS A 51 4.78 6.59 3.95
N VAL A 52 3.50 6.67 3.62
CA VAL A 52 2.88 5.82 2.59
C VAL A 52 2.47 6.68 1.40
N SER A 53 2.94 6.30 0.22
CA SER A 53 2.58 6.94 -1.06
C SER A 53 2.00 5.92 -2.03
N PHE A 54 1.27 6.40 -3.03
CA PHE A 54 0.57 5.58 -4.01
C PHE A 54 1.00 6.01 -5.40
N ALA A 55 1.25 5.05 -6.29
CA ALA A 55 1.43 5.35 -7.70
C ALA A 55 0.10 5.86 -8.29
N GLU A 56 0.18 6.86 -9.17
CA GLU A 56 -0.94 7.23 -10.03
C GLU A 56 -1.12 6.13 -11.07
N THR A 57 -1.92 5.13 -10.72
CA THR A 57 -2.25 4.03 -11.61
C THR A 57 -3.67 4.25 -12.10
N THR A 58 -3.83 4.58 -13.38
CA THR A 58 -5.15 4.58 -14.02
C THR A 58 -5.66 3.15 -14.05
N MET A 59 -6.82 2.88 -13.44
CA MET A 59 -7.55 1.64 -13.70
C MET A 59 -8.07 1.73 -15.12
N GLU A 60 -7.27 1.31 -16.10
CA GLU A 60 -7.84 0.88 -17.37
C GLU A 60 -8.60 -0.41 -17.06
N VAL A 61 -9.92 -0.29 -17.00
CA VAL A 61 -10.81 -1.44 -17.05
C VAL A 61 -10.58 -2.05 -18.42
N VAL A 62 -9.63 -2.98 -18.52
CA VAL A 62 -9.53 -3.83 -19.70
C VAL A 62 -10.73 -4.76 -19.62
N SER A 63 -11.85 -4.30 -20.17
CA SER A 63 -13.01 -5.14 -20.41
C SER A 63 -12.53 -6.24 -21.34
N ALA A 64 -12.30 -7.43 -20.79
CA ALA A 64 -12.00 -8.61 -21.59
C ALA A 64 -13.15 -8.78 -22.59
N LEU A 65 -12.82 -8.65 -23.88
CA LEU A 65 -13.69 -9.00 -25.01
C LEU A 65 -14.06 -10.48 -24.95
#